data_AF-A0A0C3B2W7-F1
#
_entry.id   AF-A0A0C3B2W7-F1
#
_cell.length_a   1.000
_cell.length_b   1.000
_cell.length_c   1.000
_cell.angle_alpha   90.00
_cell.angle_beta   90.00
_cell.angle_gamma   90.00
#
_symmetry.space_group_name_H-M   'P 1'
#
loop_
_entity.id
_entity.type
_entity.pdbx_description
1 polymer ?
#
loop_
_entity_poly.entity_id
_entity_poly.type
_entity_poly.pdbx_seq_one_letter_code
_entity_poly.pdbx_strand_id
1 'polypeptide(L)'
;IPKQNWVHVLALSAPETVLFTYDVPWLPEEIWHQAFLLRFLPSWTCWRRYHSWKRASLTLLWRVHHRLHVTCTAEESWTNYVILSRQGIVNLNAASSRQLNPHAVLNKYKAQNNLTRQPSTTRIILQLADVRIIAIGTLDAPTSFQVNRLAKEFIHPEGVYPRGITPLIHPQEEDETPLSATSERVSYSSTPRVIGTPITRRHRMFPNYTPGDHDLRWPTSYDGTVEECWIGPMLYDAGTDEILKRIGAGRSRWASFTIKDLDAIAQWLDNHIDKRPEGMGLGN
;
A
#
# COMPACT_ATOMS: atom_id res chain seq x y z
N ILE A 1 7.35 9.99 -32.13
CA ILE A 1 7.73 9.56 -30.77
C ILE A 1 8.61 8.32 -30.88
N PRO A 2 9.88 8.35 -30.42
CA PRO A 2 10.76 7.18 -30.37
C PRO A 2 10.12 6.00 -29.62
N LYS A 3 10.43 4.75 -30.00
CA LYS A 3 9.82 3.54 -29.39
C LYS A 3 9.93 3.49 -27.85
N GLN A 4 11.06 3.90 -27.28
CA GLN A 4 11.25 3.95 -25.82
C GLN A 4 10.36 4.98 -25.11
N ASN A 5 9.93 6.04 -25.80
CA ASN A 5 9.05 7.05 -25.21
C ASN A 5 7.61 6.54 -25.09
N TRP A 6 7.22 5.55 -25.89
CA TRP A 6 5.86 5.00 -25.85
C TRP A 6 5.55 4.23 -24.56
N VAL A 7 6.54 3.60 -23.93
CA VAL A 7 6.34 2.93 -22.63
C VAL A 7 5.86 3.94 -21.59
N HIS A 8 6.55 5.08 -21.45
CA HIS A 8 6.18 6.13 -20.51
C HIS A 8 4.88 6.84 -20.89
N VAL A 9 4.66 7.12 -22.18
CA VAL A 9 3.40 7.70 -22.65
C VAL A 9 2.22 6.81 -22.25
N LEU A 10 2.29 5.50 -22.55
CA LEU A 10 1.22 4.57 -22.19
C LEU A 10 1.07 4.39 -20.68
N ALA A 11 2.16 4.48 -19.91
CA ALA A 11 2.11 4.32 -18.45
C ALA A 11 1.57 5.56 -17.71
N LEU A 12 1.83 6.77 -18.23
CA LEU A 12 1.56 8.03 -17.53
C LEU A 12 0.35 8.80 -18.07
N SER A 13 -0.02 8.61 -19.34
CA SER A 13 -1.13 9.34 -19.94
C SER A 13 -2.47 8.98 -19.29
N ALA A 14 -3.36 9.95 -19.17
CA ALA A 14 -4.72 9.71 -18.67
C ALA A 14 -5.43 8.64 -19.51
N PRO A 15 -6.29 7.79 -18.90
CA PRO A 15 -7.00 6.75 -19.63
C PRO A 15 -7.75 7.27 -20.86
N GLU A 16 -8.41 8.42 -20.73
CA GLU A 16 -9.17 9.06 -21.81
C GLU A 16 -8.28 9.37 -23.02
N THR A 17 -7.08 9.91 -22.77
CA THR A 17 -6.15 10.27 -23.83
C THR A 17 -5.67 9.07 -24.62
N VAL A 18 -5.37 7.95 -23.93
CA VAL A 18 -4.93 6.71 -24.57
C VAL A 18 -6.06 6.01 -25.31
N LEU A 19 -7.30 6.08 -24.79
CA LEU A 19 -8.45 5.39 -25.35
C LEU A 19 -9.09 6.12 -26.54
N PHE A 20 -9.14 7.46 -26.50
CA PHE A 20 -9.99 8.23 -27.41
C PHE A 20 -9.27 9.35 -28.16
N THR A 21 -8.11 9.82 -27.67
CA THR A 21 -7.42 10.98 -28.28
C THR A 21 -6.24 10.58 -29.15
N TYR A 22 -5.40 9.67 -28.68
CA TYR A 22 -4.20 9.28 -29.41
C TYR A 22 -4.47 8.15 -30.41
N ASP A 23 -4.03 8.36 -31.65
CA ASP A 23 -3.84 7.26 -32.59
C ASP A 23 -2.54 6.52 -32.24
N VAL A 24 -2.66 5.51 -31.38
CA VAL A 24 -1.50 4.74 -30.92
C VAL A 24 -0.98 3.91 -32.10
N PRO A 25 0.27 4.13 -32.55
CA PRO A 25 0.82 3.43 -33.69
C PRO A 25 0.91 1.93 -33.42
N TRP A 26 1.24 1.15 -34.44
CA TRP A 26 1.55 -0.26 -34.23
C TRP A 26 2.82 -0.39 -33.37
N LEU A 27 2.65 -0.89 -32.15
CA LEU A 27 3.72 -1.09 -31.18
C LEU A 27 3.92 -2.60 -30.91
N PRO A 28 5.17 -3.06 -30.78
CA PRO A 28 5.47 -4.42 -30.33
C PRO A 28 4.84 -4.75 -28.98
N GLU A 29 4.63 -6.04 -28.75
CA GLU A 29 4.07 -6.59 -27.52
C GLU A 29 4.86 -6.15 -26.27
N GLU A 30 6.18 -6.17 -26.38
CA GLU A 30 7.10 -5.87 -25.28
C GLU A 30 6.88 -4.45 -24.73
N ILE A 31 6.51 -3.49 -25.58
CA ILE A 31 6.21 -2.12 -25.17
C ILE A 31 4.93 -2.07 -24.33
N TRP A 32 3.88 -2.78 -24.76
CA TRP A 32 2.62 -2.87 -24.02
C TRP A 32 2.81 -3.58 -22.69
N HIS A 33 3.59 -4.66 -22.67
CA HIS A 33 3.92 -5.37 -21.45
C HIS A 33 4.63 -4.46 -20.43
N GLN A 34 5.69 -3.77 -20.87
CA GLN A 34 6.43 -2.88 -20.00
C GLN A 34 5.53 -1.76 -19.48
N ALA A 35 4.78 -1.09 -20.37
CA ALA A 35 3.84 -0.04 -19.95
C ALA A 35 2.78 -0.55 -18.96
N PHE A 36 2.27 -1.77 -19.18
CA PHE A 36 1.31 -2.41 -18.28
C PHE A 36 1.90 -2.56 -16.87
N LEU A 37 3.10 -3.12 -16.76
CA LEU A 37 3.77 -3.36 -15.48
C LEU A 37 4.14 -2.05 -14.76
N LEU A 38 4.35 -0.96 -15.49
CA LEU A 38 4.57 0.35 -14.89
C LEU A 38 3.26 0.95 -14.37
N ARG A 39 2.15 0.75 -15.08
CA ARG A 39 0.90 1.45 -14.81
C ARG A 39 0.01 0.77 -13.77
N PHE A 40 -0.11 -0.55 -13.86
CA PHE A 40 -1.13 -1.32 -13.15
C PHE A 40 -0.55 -2.19 -12.04
N LEU A 41 -1.41 -2.57 -11.10
CA LEU A 41 -1.06 -3.46 -10.01
C LEU A 41 -0.77 -4.88 -10.52
N PRO A 42 0.16 -5.62 -9.89
CA PRO A 42 0.51 -6.99 -10.29
C PRO A 42 -0.68 -7.94 -10.37
N SER A 43 -1.65 -7.82 -9.46
CA SER A 43 -2.85 -8.68 -9.45
C SER A 43 -3.72 -8.48 -10.69
N TRP A 44 -3.61 -7.34 -11.37
CA TRP A 44 -4.38 -7.04 -12.57
C TRP A 44 -3.80 -7.73 -13.81
N THR A 45 -2.65 -8.39 -13.70
CA THR A 45 -2.15 -9.28 -14.76
C THR A 45 -3.11 -10.44 -15.06
N CYS A 46 -4.06 -10.75 -14.18
CA CYS A 46 -5.10 -11.75 -14.45
C CYS A 46 -5.91 -11.45 -15.73
N TRP A 47 -6.02 -10.18 -16.13
CA TRP A 47 -6.69 -9.74 -17.37
C TRP A 47 -5.93 -10.10 -18.66
N ARG A 48 -4.67 -10.54 -18.53
CA ARG A 48 -3.87 -11.05 -19.63
C ARG A 48 -4.28 -12.46 -20.07
N ARG A 49 -4.91 -13.25 -19.19
CA ARG A 49 -5.08 -14.71 -19.34
C ARG A 49 -5.69 -15.17 -20.68
N TYR A 50 -6.39 -14.29 -21.40
CA TYR A 50 -7.08 -14.61 -22.65
C TYR A 50 -6.71 -13.73 -23.85
N HIS A 51 -5.80 -12.75 -23.70
CA HIS A 51 -5.66 -11.62 -24.64
C HIS A 51 -4.22 -11.14 -24.78
N SER A 52 -3.86 -10.35 -25.81
CA SER A 52 -2.55 -9.63 -25.93
C SER A 52 -2.33 -8.62 -24.79
N TRP A 53 -1.10 -8.20 -24.47
CA TRP A 53 -0.85 -7.12 -23.50
C TRP A 53 -1.47 -5.82 -23.98
N LYS A 54 -1.45 -5.54 -25.29
CA LYS A 54 -2.20 -4.41 -25.87
C LYS A 54 -3.67 -4.44 -25.46
N ARG A 55 -4.33 -5.58 -25.68
CA ARG A 55 -5.76 -5.72 -25.37
C ARG A 55 -5.99 -5.69 -23.86
N ALA A 56 -5.17 -6.37 -23.06
CA ALA A 56 -5.27 -6.33 -21.60
C ALA A 56 -5.13 -4.90 -21.05
N SER A 57 -4.15 -4.13 -21.54
CA SER A 57 -3.96 -2.72 -21.18
C SER A 57 -5.19 -1.88 -21.55
N LEU A 58 -5.64 -1.94 -22.81
CA LEU A 58 -6.79 -1.14 -23.26
C LEU A 58 -8.09 -1.51 -22.54
N THR A 59 -8.31 -2.81 -22.29
CA THR A 59 -9.47 -3.28 -21.50
C THR A 59 -9.41 -2.73 -20.08
N LEU A 60 -8.26 -2.79 -19.41
CA LEU A 60 -8.12 -2.22 -18.07
C LEU A 60 -8.28 -0.71 -18.06
N LEU A 61 -7.68 0.01 -19.01
CA LEU A 61 -7.86 1.46 -19.15
C LEU A 61 -9.32 1.82 -19.31
N TRP A 62 -10.05 1.10 -20.16
CA TRP A 62 -11.48 1.32 -20.34
C TRP A 62 -12.25 1.06 -19.04
N ARG A 63 -11.95 -0.03 -18.32
CA ARG A 63 -12.59 -0.36 -17.04
C ARG A 63 -12.33 0.72 -15.98
N VAL A 64 -11.09 1.18 -15.86
CA VAL A 64 -10.71 2.30 -14.98
C VAL A 64 -11.45 3.56 -15.37
N HIS A 65 -11.37 3.97 -16.64
CA HIS A 65 -12.03 5.17 -17.16
C HIS A 65 -13.54 5.10 -16.90
N HIS A 66 -14.17 3.97 -17.21
CA HIS A 66 -15.58 3.76 -16.96
C HIS A 66 -15.93 3.88 -15.47
N ARG A 67 -15.11 3.33 -14.56
CA ARG A 67 -15.31 3.47 -13.11
C ARG A 67 -15.12 4.89 -12.60
N LEU A 68 -14.22 5.65 -13.20
CA LEU A 68 -14.00 7.05 -12.87
C LEU A 68 -15.21 7.93 -13.24
N HIS A 69 -16.01 7.51 -14.22
CA HIS A 69 -17.14 8.33 -14.70
C HIS A 69 -18.50 7.75 -14.32
N VAL A 70 -18.60 6.43 -14.13
CA VAL A 70 -19.84 5.69 -13.92
C VAL A 70 -19.71 4.74 -12.73
N THR A 71 -20.73 4.68 -11.89
CA THR A 71 -20.82 3.72 -10.78
C THR A 71 -21.29 2.36 -11.28
N CYS A 72 -20.43 1.68 -12.05
CA CYS A 72 -20.73 0.36 -12.58
C CYS A 72 -19.82 -0.71 -11.97
N THR A 73 -20.46 -1.81 -11.54
CA THR A 73 -19.81 -2.98 -10.92
C THR A 73 -19.96 -4.25 -11.77
N ALA A 74 -20.50 -4.14 -12.98
CA ALA A 74 -20.72 -5.30 -13.86
C ALA A 74 -19.42 -6.07 -14.15
N GLU A 75 -18.33 -5.33 -14.33
CA GLU A 75 -17.02 -5.86 -14.68
C GLU A 75 -16.20 -6.36 -13.49
N GLU A 76 -16.53 -5.97 -12.26
CA GLU A 76 -15.88 -6.45 -11.02
C GLU A 76 -16.95 -6.38 -9.93
N SER A 77 -17.67 -7.48 -9.78
CA SER A 77 -18.75 -7.63 -8.80
C SER A 77 -18.22 -7.80 -7.37
N TRP A 78 -16.96 -8.20 -7.24
CA TRP A 78 -16.24 -8.36 -5.98
C TRP A 78 -14.98 -7.49 -5.96
N THR A 79 -14.69 -6.90 -4.82
CA THR A 79 -13.46 -6.17 -4.54
C THR A 79 -12.70 -6.90 -3.45
N ASN A 80 -11.44 -7.21 -3.75
CA ASN A 80 -10.51 -7.75 -2.75
C ASN A 80 -9.86 -6.60 -1.97
N TYR A 81 -9.64 -6.82 -0.68
CA TYR A 81 -8.95 -5.91 0.21
C TYR A 81 -8.12 -6.72 1.22
N VAL A 82 -7.11 -6.08 1.80
CA VAL A 82 -6.18 -6.73 2.73
C VAL A 82 -6.33 -6.15 4.13
N ILE A 83 -6.30 -6.99 5.16
CA ILE A 83 -6.26 -6.55 6.56
C ILE A 83 -4.97 -7.06 7.22
N LEU A 84 -4.17 -6.14 7.72
CA LEU A 84 -3.06 -6.41 8.62
C LEU A 84 -3.57 -6.45 10.06
N SER A 85 -3.47 -7.61 10.69
CA SER A 85 -3.73 -7.77 12.13
C SER A 85 -2.53 -7.30 12.96
N ARG A 86 -2.75 -7.12 14.27
CA ARG A 86 -1.67 -6.84 15.22
C ARG A 86 -0.75 -8.06 15.43
N GLN A 87 -1.26 -9.26 15.20
CA GLN A 87 -0.58 -10.54 15.44
C GLN A 87 0.29 -11.00 14.26
N GLY A 88 0.69 -10.10 13.36
CA GLY A 88 1.54 -10.49 12.23
C GLY A 88 0.81 -11.18 11.08
N ILE A 89 -0.53 -11.16 11.06
CA ILE A 89 -1.35 -11.90 10.07
C ILE A 89 -1.89 -10.95 9.00
N VAL A 90 -1.77 -11.36 7.74
CA VAL A 90 -2.30 -10.64 6.57
C VAL A 90 -3.47 -11.42 5.98
N ASN A 91 -4.69 -10.90 6.15
CA ASN A 91 -5.90 -11.56 5.67
C ASN A 91 -6.32 -10.97 4.32
N LEU A 92 -6.40 -11.80 3.28
CA LEU A 92 -7.03 -11.44 2.02
C LEU A 92 -8.53 -11.69 2.09
N ASN A 93 -9.31 -10.62 1.97
CA ASN A 93 -10.76 -10.66 2.05
C ASN A 93 -11.40 -10.14 0.76
N ALA A 94 -12.66 -10.51 0.53
CA ALA A 94 -13.45 -10.01 -0.58
C ALA A 94 -14.82 -9.53 -0.09
N ALA A 95 -15.33 -8.47 -0.72
CA ALA A 95 -16.70 -8.00 -0.51
C ALA A 95 -17.33 -7.60 -1.83
N SER A 96 -18.67 -7.55 -1.85
CA SER A 96 -19.40 -7.03 -3.00
C SER A 96 -19.02 -5.57 -3.26
N SER A 97 -18.54 -5.25 -4.46
CA SER A 97 -18.08 -3.90 -4.83
C SER A 97 -19.18 -2.83 -4.63
N ARG A 98 -20.45 -3.24 -4.74
CA ARG A 98 -21.63 -2.37 -4.56
C ARG A 98 -21.86 -1.95 -3.12
N GLN A 99 -21.41 -2.78 -2.17
CA GLN A 99 -21.70 -2.61 -0.74
C GLN A 99 -20.44 -2.43 0.10
N LEU A 100 -19.26 -2.51 -0.51
CA LEU A 100 -17.99 -2.33 0.18
C LEU A 100 -17.88 -0.92 0.75
N ASN A 101 -17.97 -0.84 2.07
CA ASN A 101 -17.63 0.32 2.87
C ASN A 101 -16.45 -0.06 3.77
N PRO A 102 -15.21 0.31 3.39
CA PRO A 102 -14.01 -0.04 4.15
C PRO A 102 -14.02 0.44 5.61
N HIS A 103 -14.65 1.59 5.91
CA HIS A 103 -14.80 2.05 7.29
C HIS A 103 -15.76 1.16 8.08
N ALA A 104 -16.88 0.72 7.46
CA ALA A 104 -17.81 -0.21 8.11
C ALA A 104 -17.16 -1.58 8.34
N VAL A 105 -16.34 -2.05 7.39
CA VAL A 105 -15.54 -3.26 7.55
C VAL A 105 -14.57 -3.09 8.71
N LEU A 106 -13.74 -2.05 8.71
CA LEU A 106 -12.78 -1.77 9.77
C LEU A 106 -13.45 -1.65 11.14
N ASN A 107 -14.63 -1.01 11.23
CA ASN A 107 -15.36 -0.88 12.50
C ASN A 107 -15.72 -2.23 13.13
N LYS A 108 -15.99 -3.27 12.33
CA LYS A 108 -16.19 -4.64 12.84
C LYS A 108 -14.92 -5.18 13.48
N TYR A 109 -13.78 -4.99 12.82
CA TYR A 109 -12.47 -5.40 13.32
C TYR A 109 -12.04 -4.58 14.55
N LYS A 110 -12.38 -3.30 14.61
CA LYS A 110 -12.18 -2.45 15.79
C LYS A 110 -12.99 -2.93 16.98
N ALA A 111 -14.25 -3.32 16.79
CA ALA A 111 -15.07 -3.88 17.86
C ALA A 111 -14.45 -5.14 18.48
N GLN A 112 -13.86 -6.02 17.66
CA GLN A 112 -13.15 -7.21 18.12
C GLN A 112 -11.85 -6.90 18.89
N ASN A 113 -11.27 -5.72 18.68
CA ASN A 113 -10.03 -5.28 19.33
C ASN A 113 -10.27 -4.23 20.44
N ASN A 114 -11.51 -4.02 20.87
CA ASN A 114 -11.89 -2.99 21.86
C ASN A 114 -11.55 -1.56 21.44
N LEU A 115 -11.57 -1.28 20.13
CA LEU A 115 -11.24 0.02 19.54
C LEU A 115 -12.46 0.79 18.99
N THR A 116 -13.67 0.47 19.44
CA THR A 116 -14.92 1.05 18.90
C THR A 116 -15.07 2.54 19.16
N ARG A 117 -14.45 3.07 20.20
CA ARG A 117 -14.58 4.49 20.60
C ARG A 117 -13.59 5.40 19.89
N GLN A 118 -12.48 4.83 19.42
CA GLN A 118 -11.44 5.58 18.74
C GLN A 118 -11.90 5.95 17.33
N PRO A 119 -11.48 7.10 16.78
CA PRO A 119 -11.74 7.43 15.39
C PRO A 119 -11.00 6.50 14.43
N SER A 120 -11.48 6.40 13.20
CA SER A 120 -10.77 5.72 12.11
C SER A 120 -10.10 6.78 11.25
N THR A 121 -8.82 6.59 10.94
CA THR A 121 -8.02 7.50 10.11
C THR A 121 -7.73 6.85 8.77
N THR A 122 -7.88 7.61 7.69
CA THR A 122 -7.54 7.18 6.32
C THR A 122 -6.31 7.93 5.84
N ARG A 123 -5.32 7.22 5.28
CA ARG A 123 -4.13 7.80 4.66
C ARG A 123 -3.93 7.26 3.24
N ILE A 124 -3.42 8.11 2.35
CA ILE A 124 -2.95 7.67 1.02
C ILE A 124 -1.56 7.11 1.19
N ILE A 125 -1.34 5.90 0.69
CA ILE A 125 -0.06 5.20 0.71
C ILE A 125 0.64 5.29 -0.62
N LEU A 126 -0.06 5.17 -1.74
CA LEU A 126 0.55 5.23 -3.06
C LEU A 126 -0.39 5.88 -4.05
N GLN A 127 0.16 6.78 -4.87
CA GLN A 127 -0.56 7.46 -5.92
C GLN A 127 -0.06 7.03 -7.30
N LEU A 128 -0.79 6.10 -7.92
CA LEU A 128 -0.56 5.66 -9.30
C LEU A 128 -1.30 6.58 -10.28
N ALA A 129 -1.12 6.39 -11.59
CA ALA A 129 -1.84 7.19 -12.59
C ALA A 129 -3.38 7.06 -12.44
N ASP A 130 -3.84 5.84 -12.19
CA ASP A 130 -5.26 5.48 -12.26
C ASP A 130 -5.92 5.22 -10.91
N VAL A 131 -5.13 4.82 -9.92
CA VAL A 131 -5.62 4.39 -8.60
C VAL A 131 -4.77 4.98 -7.47
N ARG A 132 -5.37 5.03 -6.30
CA ARG A 132 -4.73 5.36 -5.02
C ARG A 132 -4.79 4.13 -4.14
N ILE A 133 -3.68 3.75 -3.55
CA ILE A 133 -3.69 2.76 -2.48
C ILE A 133 -3.86 3.51 -1.18
N ILE A 134 -4.87 3.14 -0.39
CA ILE A 134 -5.15 3.79 0.89
C ILE A 134 -5.01 2.79 2.03
N ALA A 135 -4.63 3.30 3.20
CA ALA A 135 -4.67 2.58 4.46
C ALA A 135 -5.73 3.21 5.37
N ILE A 136 -6.51 2.39 6.05
CA ILE A 136 -7.51 2.81 7.03
C ILE A 136 -7.26 2.04 8.32
N GLY A 137 -7.10 2.75 9.43
CA GLY A 137 -6.87 2.15 10.75
C GLY A 137 -7.31 3.10 11.86
N THR A 138 -6.75 2.91 13.06
CA THR A 138 -6.91 3.85 14.16
C THR A 138 -5.55 4.36 14.62
N LEU A 139 -5.45 5.67 14.80
CA LEU A 139 -4.29 6.34 15.41
C LEU A 139 -4.63 6.67 16.86
N ASP A 140 -3.72 6.36 17.77
CA ASP A 140 -3.82 6.71 19.20
C ASP A 140 -2.43 6.71 19.85
N ALA A 141 -2.34 7.20 21.08
CA ALA A 141 -1.12 7.10 21.88
C ALA A 141 -0.72 5.62 22.11
N PRO A 142 0.58 5.26 21.98
CA PRO A 142 1.02 3.88 22.11
C PRO A 142 0.93 3.43 23.56
N THR A 143 -0.17 2.77 23.91
CA THR A 143 -0.09 1.77 24.98
C THR A 143 0.60 0.55 24.39
N SER A 144 1.72 0.12 25.00
CA SER A 144 2.69 -0.82 24.43
C SER A 144 2.13 -2.16 23.89
N PHE A 145 0.89 -2.52 24.25
CA PHE A 145 0.22 -3.74 23.80
C PHE A 145 -0.75 -3.56 22.62
N GLN A 146 -1.16 -2.35 22.26
CA GLN A 146 -2.15 -2.12 21.21
C GLN A 146 -1.54 -1.77 19.85
N VAL A 147 -0.25 -1.46 19.82
CA VAL A 147 0.49 -1.08 18.61
C VAL A 147 0.54 -2.24 17.61
N ASN A 148 0.18 -1.95 16.37
CA ASN A 148 0.37 -2.86 15.26
C ASN A 148 1.76 -2.64 14.64
N ARG A 149 2.69 -3.56 14.94
CA ARG A 149 4.08 -3.47 14.47
C ARG A 149 4.18 -3.50 12.94
N LEU A 150 3.40 -4.35 12.27
CA LEU A 150 3.35 -4.40 10.81
C LEU A 150 2.80 -3.11 10.21
N ALA A 151 1.80 -2.50 10.85
CA ALA A 151 1.28 -1.20 10.42
C ALA A 151 2.35 -0.11 10.53
N LYS A 152 3.08 -0.12 11.65
CA LYS A 152 4.21 0.80 11.86
C LYS A 152 5.28 0.58 10.81
N GLU A 153 5.71 -0.66 10.56
CA GLU A 153 6.78 -0.95 9.62
C GLU A 153 6.37 -0.73 8.16
N PHE A 154 5.10 -0.96 7.83
CA PHE A 154 4.56 -0.60 6.53
C PHE A 154 4.65 0.91 6.30
N ILE A 155 4.38 1.70 7.35
CA ILE A 155 4.33 3.16 7.32
C ILE A 155 5.69 3.80 7.71
N HIS A 156 6.63 3.05 8.23
CA HIS A 156 7.93 3.55 8.62
C HIS A 156 8.90 2.38 8.52
N PRO A 157 9.26 1.96 7.29
CA PRO A 157 10.23 0.91 7.10
C PRO A 157 11.57 1.29 7.71
N GLU A 158 12.18 0.35 8.43
CA GLU A 158 13.48 0.58 9.03
C GLU A 158 14.53 0.89 7.94
N GLY A 159 15.30 1.97 8.15
CA GLY A 159 16.36 2.39 7.24
C GLY A 159 15.95 3.33 6.09
N VAL A 160 14.70 3.82 6.05
CA VAL A 160 14.20 4.76 5.01
C VAL A 160 14.07 6.19 5.53
N TYR A 161 14.95 6.61 6.46
CA TYR A 161 14.94 7.98 6.95
C TYR A 161 15.85 8.87 6.10
N PRO A 162 15.38 10.05 5.66
CA PRO A 162 16.23 11.04 5.02
C PRO A 162 17.43 11.36 5.90
N ARG A 163 18.61 11.56 5.30
CA ARG A 163 19.81 11.99 6.05
C ARG A 163 19.48 13.20 6.93
N GLY A 164 19.57 13.01 8.26
CA GLY A 164 19.29 14.06 9.26
C GLY A 164 18.10 13.78 10.17
N ILE A 165 17.23 12.82 9.84
CA ILE A 165 16.17 12.33 10.73
C ILE A 165 16.62 10.97 11.26
N THR A 166 17.29 10.96 12.40
CA THR A 166 17.50 9.70 13.12
C THR A 166 16.29 9.55 14.04
N PRO A 167 15.47 8.49 13.94
CA PRO A 167 14.52 8.22 15.01
C PRO A 167 15.35 8.13 16.30
N LEU A 168 14.99 8.92 17.31
CA LEU A 168 15.55 8.76 18.64
C LEU A 168 15.14 7.37 19.10
N ILE A 169 16.00 6.38 18.87
CA ILE A 169 15.92 5.09 19.50
C ILE A 169 16.06 5.42 20.98
N HIS A 170 14.93 5.53 21.69
CA HIS A 170 14.95 5.37 23.13
C HIS A 170 15.52 3.98 23.36
N PRO A 171 16.66 3.83 24.04
CA PRO A 171 17.07 2.53 24.54
C PRO A 171 15.87 2.00 25.31
N GLN A 172 15.40 0.80 24.94
CA GLN A 172 14.51 0.05 25.82
C GLN A 172 15.16 0.07 27.21
N GLU A 173 14.46 0.59 28.20
CA GLU A 173 14.68 0.22 29.59
C GLU A 173 14.40 -1.29 29.67
N GLU A 174 15.42 -2.08 29.35
CA GLU A 174 15.49 -3.46 29.80
C GLU A 174 15.63 -3.41 31.33
N ASP A 175 14.76 -4.16 32.02
CA ASP A 175 14.79 -4.39 33.46
C ASP A 175 16.23 -4.58 33.98
N GLU A 176 16.82 -3.54 34.56
CA GLU A 176 18.09 -3.66 35.28
C GLU A 176 17.83 -4.29 36.66
N THR A 177 18.19 -5.57 36.76
CA THR A 177 18.51 -6.17 38.06
C THR A 177 19.82 -5.53 38.59
N PRO A 178 19.92 -5.17 39.88
CA PRO A 178 21.05 -4.38 40.34
C PRO A 178 22.20 -5.28 40.80
N LEU A 179 23.22 -5.52 39.97
CA LEU A 179 24.48 -6.07 40.47
C LEU A 179 25.74 -5.53 39.75
N SER A 180 26.51 -4.82 40.58
CA SER A 180 27.98 -4.70 40.60
C SER A 180 28.74 -4.12 39.41
N ALA A 181 29.39 -2.99 39.74
CA ALA A 181 30.45 -2.34 39.00
C ALA A 181 31.63 -3.28 38.69
N THR A 182 31.92 -3.43 37.41
CA THR A 182 33.31 -3.46 36.92
C THR A 182 33.36 -2.90 35.51
N SER A 183 34.26 -1.93 35.34
CA SER A 183 34.48 -1.13 34.14
C SER A 183 35.22 -1.93 33.07
N GLU A 184 34.53 -2.30 31.99
CA GLU A 184 35.15 -2.51 30.68
C GLU A 184 34.25 -1.88 29.60
N ARG A 185 34.67 -0.72 29.09
CA ARG A 185 34.04 -0.06 27.95
C ARG A 185 34.31 -0.91 26.70
N VAL A 186 33.39 -1.81 26.37
CA VAL A 186 33.30 -2.36 25.01
C VAL A 186 32.73 -1.26 24.12
N SER A 187 33.60 -0.60 23.36
CA SER A 187 33.19 0.27 22.26
C SER A 187 32.51 -0.57 21.20
N TYR A 188 31.18 -0.65 21.25
CA TYR A 188 30.39 -1.04 20.10
C TYR A 188 30.59 0.03 19.02
N SER A 189 31.45 -0.28 18.05
CA SER A 189 31.44 0.39 16.76
C SER A 189 30.12 0.03 16.09
N SER A 190 29.08 0.81 16.36
CA SER A 190 27.84 0.80 15.60
C SER A 190 28.11 1.46 14.27
N THR A 191 28.76 0.73 13.36
CA THR A 191 28.67 1.04 11.94
C THR A 191 27.19 1.03 11.59
N PRO A 192 26.60 2.15 11.12
CA PRO A 192 25.21 2.16 10.69
C PRO A 192 25.09 1.13 9.57
N ARG A 193 24.32 0.06 9.80
CA ARG A 193 23.94 -0.86 8.74
C ARG A 193 23.08 -0.07 7.77
N VAL A 194 23.71 0.43 6.71
CA VAL A 194 23.03 0.88 5.50
C VAL A 194 22.48 -0.39 4.86
N ILE A 195 21.35 -0.88 5.37
CA ILE A 195 20.53 -1.84 4.63
C ILE A 195 19.87 -0.99 3.56
N GLY A 196 20.57 -0.80 2.45
CA GLY A 196 19.95 -0.29 1.23
C GLY A 196 18.72 -1.14 0.99
N THR A 197 17.56 -0.50 0.95
CA THR A 197 16.28 -1.17 0.77
C THR A 197 16.40 -2.18 -0.37
N PRO A 198 16.17 -3.49 -0.15
CA PRO A 198 16.27 -4.48 -1.21
C PRO A 198 14.99 -4.38 -2.05
N ILE A 199 14.81 -3.27 -2.75
CA ILE A 199 13.68 -3.09 -3.66
C ILE A 199 14.09 -3.69 -4.99
N THR A 200 13.37 -4.72 -5.43
CA THR A 200 13.57 -5.35 -6.73
C THR A 200 13.59 -4.30 -7.85
N ARG A 201 14.60 -4.36 -8.74
CA ARG A 201 14.82 -3.41 -9.86
C ARG A 201 13.58 -3.13 -10.71
N ARG A 202 12.61 -4.05 -10.74
CA ARG A 202 11.38 -3.95 -11.53
C ARG A 202 10.40 -2.88 -11.03
N HIS A 203 10.44 -2.53 -9.74
CA HIS A 203 9.46 -1.64 -9.12
C HIS A 203 9.97 -0.21 -8.97
N ARG A 204 11.25 0.06 -9.33
CA ARG A 204 11.80 1.41 -9.43
C ARG A 204 11.11 2.33 -10.44
N MET A 205 10.25 1.76 -11.28
CA MET A 205 9.70 2.40 -12.45
C MET A 205 8.20 2.69 -12.36
N PHE A 206 7.55 2.41 -11.22
CA PHE A 206 6.15 2.84 -11.04
C PHE A 206 6.07 4.37 -11.18
N PRO A 207 5.09 4.93 -11.91
CA PRO A 207 4.78 6.35 -11.91
C PRO A 207 4.66 6.86 -10.47
N ASN A 208 5.47 7.86 -10.10
CA ASN A 208 5.55 8.43 -8.75
C ASN A 208 6.13 7.52 -7.66
N TYR A 209 6.72 6.37 -8.01
CA TYR A 209 7.64 5.68 -7.11
C TYR A 209 8.89 6.56 -6.96
N THR A 210 9.25 6.88 -5.72
CA THR A 210 10.38 7.74 -5.36
C THR A 210 11.52 6.88 -4.83
N PRO A 211 12.47 6.41 -5.67
CA PRO A 211 13.74 5.86 -5.18
C PRO A 211 14.64 7.03 -4.79
N GLY A 212 14.76 7.31 -3.50
CA GLY A 212 15.61 8.37 -2.94
C GLY A 212 15.00 8.91 -1.66
N ASP A 213 15.80 9.61 -0.85
CA ASP A 213 15.54 10.14 0.51
C ASP A 213 14.29 11.03 0.70
N HIS A 214 13.34 11.04 -0.24
CA HIS A 214 12.06 11.75 -0.20
C HIS A 214 10.92 10.81 -0.60
N ASP A 215 10.83 9.68 0.10
CA ASP A 215 9.66 8.82 0.04
C ASP A 215 8.43 9.61 0.53
N LEU A 216 7.65 10.15 -0.41
CA LEU A 216 6.47 11.00 -0.15
C LEU A 216 5.30 10.22 0.47
N ARG A 217 5.43 8.90 0.66
CA ARG A 217 4.52 8.12 1.52
C ARG A 217 4.55 8.64 2.95
N TRP A 218 5.68 9.23 3.34
CA TRP A 218 5.92 9.87 4.62
C TRP A 218 5.72 11.38 4.44
N PRO A 219 4.70 11.99 5.06
CA PRO A 219 4.63 13.44 5.10
C PRO A 219 5.95 13.98 5.68
N THR A 220 6.52 15.00 5.04
CA THR A 220 7.62 15.80 5.59
C THR A 220 7.30 16.41 6.96
N SER A 221 6.03 16.39 7.36
CA SER A 221 5.54 16.86 8.65
C SER A 221 5.39 15.77 9.72
N TYR A 222 5.86 14.53 9.49
CA TYR A 222 6.03 13.58 10.59
C TYR A 222 7.30 13.96 11.34
N ASP A 223 7.13 14.82 12.34
CA ASP A 223 8.22 15.30 13.21
C ASP A 223 8.73 14.21 14.16
N GLY A 224 8.05 13.06 14.26
CA GLY A 224 8.45 11.95 15.11
C GLY A 224 8.44 12.30 16.60
N THR A 225 7.85 13.44 16.97
CA THR A 225 7.90 14.00 18.32
C THR A 225 6.56 13.91 19.05
N VAL A 226 5.48 13.44 18.43
CA VAL A 226 4.19 13.19 19.12
C VAL A 226 3.57 11.85 18.67
N GLU A 227 3.49 10.94 19.64
CA GLU A 227 3.32 9.49 19.46
C GLU A 227 1.89 9.06 19.06
N GLU A 228 1.44 9.28 17.83
CA GLU A 228 0.29 8.53 17.32
C GLU A 228 0.77 7.26 16.60
N CYS A 229 0.53 6.10 17.22
CA CYS A 229 0.79 4.80 16.63
C CYS A 229 -0.49 4.21 16.03
N TRP A 230 -0.34 3.45 14.94
CA TRP A 230 -1.44 2.63 14.46
C TRP A 230 -1.72 1.52 15.45
N ILE A 231 -2.90 1.57 16.04
CA ILE A 231 -3.36 0.57 16.99
C ILE A 231 -4.40 -0.35 16.37
N GLY A 232 -4.28 -1.64 16.69
CA GLY A 232 -5.18 -2.67 16.19
C GLY A 232 -5.09 -2.92 14.67
N PRO A 233 -6.17 -3.39 14.05
CA PRO A 233 -6.15 -3.83 12.65
C PRO A 233 -6.10 -2.64 11.68
N MET A 234 -5.43 -2.84 10.55
CA MET A 234 -5.36 -1.86 9.48
C MET A 234 -5.79 -2.49 8.16
N LEU A 235 -6.67 -1.80 7.45
CA LEU A 235 -7.26 -2.23 6.18
C LEU A 235 -6.61 -1.47 5.02
N TYR A 236 -6.34 -2.18 3.94
CA TYR A 236 -5.83 -1.67 2.68
C TYR A 236 -6.78 -1.93 1.54
N ASP A 237 -6.99 -0.90 0.73
CA ASP A 237 -7.84 -0.96 -0.43
C ASP A 237 -7.28 -0.07 -1.55
N ALA A 238 -7.65 -0.37 -2.79
CA ALA A 238 -7.34 0.47 -3.94
C ALA A 238 -8.58 1.27 -4.36
N GLY A 239 -8.41 2.57 -4.54
CA GLY A 239 -9.48 3.52 -4.80
C GLY A 239 -9.13 4.57 -5.85
N THR A 240 -10.02 5.54 -6.06
CA THR A 240 -9.82 6.68 -6.97
C THR A 240 -9.88 8.00 -6.18
N ASP A 241 -9.34 9.11 -6.71
CA ASP A 241 -9.24 10.40 -5.98
C ASP A 241 -10.58 10.92 -5.44
N GLU A 242 -11.69 10.64 -6.14
CA GLU A 242 -13.02 11.04 -5.68
C GLU A 242 -13.45 10.34 -4.40
N ILE A 243 -12.88 9.18 -4.08
CA ILE A 243 -13.25 8.40 -2.90
C ILE A 243 -12.94 9.17 -1.64
N LEU A 244 -11.79 9.84 -1.56
CA LEU A 244 -11.41 10.62 -0.38
C LEU A 244 -12.34 11.82 -0.14
N LYS A 245 -12.94 12.35 -1.21
CA LYS A 245 -13.90 13.46 -1.13
C LYS A 245 -15.33 13.01 -0.83
N ARG A 246 -15.65 11.72 -0.95
CA ARG A 246 -17.02 11.17 -0.91
C ARG A 246 -17.18 9.92 -0.03
N ILE A 247 -16.28 9.69 0.94
CA ILE A 247 -16.39 8.59 1.89
C ILE A 247 -17.73 8.73 2.64
N GLY A 248 -18.74 7.93 2.28
CA GLY A 248 -20.03 7.92 2.95
C GLY A 248 -21.27 7.62 2.09
N ALA A 249 -21.21 7.82 0.76
CA ALA A 249 -22.42 7.77 -0.07
C ALA A 249 -22.37 6.75 -1.20
N GLY A 250 -22.54 5.45 -0.88
CA GLY A 250 -23.11 4.39 -1.76
C GLY A 250 -22.59 4.21 -3.20
N ARG A 251 -21.50 4.88 -3.57
CA ARG A 251 -20.92 4.98 -4.92
C ARG A 251 -19.44 4.63 -4.82
N SER A 252 -19.16 3.50 -4.20
CA SER A 252 -17.82 2.98 -3.99
C SER A 252 -17.16 2.68 -5.33
N ARG A 253 -16.06 3.38 -5.63
CA ARG A 253 -15.21 3.15 -6.81
C ARG A 253 -13.93 2.41 -6.43
N TRP A 254 -14.07 1.39 -5.58
CA TRP A 254 -12.95 0.55 -5.16
C TRP A 254 -12.50 -0.36 -6.30
N ALA A 255 -11.27 -0.81 -6.22
CA ALA A 255 -10.66 -1.78 -7.12
C ALA A 255 -9.94 -2.83 -6.28
N SER A 256 -9.88 -4.08 -6.77
CA SER A 256 -9.24 -5.14 -6.00
C SER A 256 -7.78 -4.83 -5.68
N PHE A 257 -7.45 -4.96 -4.40
CA PHE A 257 -6.10 -4.96 -3.85
C PHE A 257 -5.84 -6.31 -3.18
N THR A 258 -4.75 -6.97 -3.55
CA THR A 258 -4.42 -8.32 -3.11
C THR A 258 -3.06 -8.38 -2.42
N ILE A 259 -2.73 -9.54 -1.85
CA ILE A 259 -1.40 -9.79 -1.26
C ILE A 259 -0.28 -9.58 -2.27
N LYS A 260 -0.47 -9.94 -3.55
CA LYS A 260 0.54 -9.70 -4.61
C LYS A 260 0.84 -8.21 -4.79
N ASP A 261 -0.16 -7.36 -4.56
CA ASP A 261 -0.01 -5.92 -4.68
C ASP A 261 0.66 -5.35 -3.43
N LEU A 262 0.32 -5.87 -2.24
CA LEU A 262 1.02 -5.57 -1.00
C LEU A 262 2.51 -5.92 -1.09
N ASP A 263 2.83 -7.13 -1.52
CA ASP A 263 4.21 -7.60 -1.71
C ASP A 263 4.96 -6.71 -2.68
N ALA A 264 4.32 -6.21 -3.74
CA ALA A 264 4.97 -5.35 -4.70
C ALA A 264 5.34 -3.97 -4.10
N ILE A 265 4.50 -3.40 -3.24
CA ILE A 265 4.71 -2.06 -2.67
C ILE A 265 5.46 -2.05 -1.33
N ALA A 266 5.50 -3.18 -0.63
CA ALA A 266 6.10 -3.33 0.70
C ALA A 266 6.82 -4.67 0.88
N GLN A 267 7.80 -4.94 0.02
CA GLN A 267 8.59 -6.18 0.00
C GLN A 267 9.27 -6.50 1.33
N TRP A 268 9.62 -5.48 2.12
CA TRP A 268 10.27 -5.66 3.42
C TRP A 268 9.37 -6.34 4.46
N LEU A 269 8.03 -6.23 4.32
CA LEU A 269 7.11 -6.90 5.22
C LEU A 269 7.10 -8.42 5.06
N ASP A 270 7.59 -8.96 3.94
CA ASP A 270 7.49 -10.39 3.64
C ASP A 270 8.15 -11.25 4.73
N ASN A 271 9.25 -10.78 5.30
CA ASN A 271 9.98 -11.46 6.37
C ASN A 271 9.34 -11.31 7.76
N HIS A 272 8.38 -10.41 7.91
CA HIS A 272 7.73 -10.09 9.20
C HIS A 272 6.27 -10.54 9.26
N ILE A 273 5.72 -11.05 8.14
CA ILE A 273 4.39 -11.61 8.07
C ILE A 273 4.44 -13.09 8.48
N ASP A 274 3.75 -13.42 9.57
CA ASP A 274 3.71 -14.79 10.10
C ASP A 274 2.79 -15.70 9.27
N LYS A 275 1.63 -15.18 8.85
CA LYS A 275 0.58 -15.96 8.16
C LYS A 275 -0.16 -15.13 7.13
N ARG A 276 -0.55 -15.78 6.03
CA ARG A 276 -1.28 -15.21 4.90
C ARG A 276 -2.56 -16.02 4.56
N PRO A 277 -3.56 -16.07 5.45
CA PRO A 277 -4.80 -16.78 5.17
C PRO A 277 -5.58 -16.12 4.02
N GLU A 278 -6.15 -16.96 3.15
CA GLU A 278 -7.08 -16.55 2.09
C GLU A 278 -8.52 -16.91 2.50
N GLY A 279 -9.45 -15.95 2.37
CA GLY A 279 -10.88 -16.17 2.59
C GLY A 279 -11.45 -15.39 3.78
N MET A 280 -12.77 -15.47 3.97
CA MET A 280 -13.51 -14.77 5.04
C MET A 280 -13.28 -15.34 6.46
N GLY A 281 -12.17 -16.04 6.67
CA GLY A 281 -11.77 -16.55 7.97
C GLY A 281 -11.07 -15.45 8.77
N LEU A 282 -11.58 -15.16 9.96
CA LEU A 282 -10.77 -14.53 11.00
C LEU A 282 -9.71 -15.58 11.35
N GLY A 283 -8.46 -15.39 10.89
CA GLY A 283 -7.36 -16.31 11.14
C GLY A 283 -7.05 -16.49 12.63
N ASN A 284 -7.86 -17.28 13.32
CA ASN A 284 -7.66 -17.79 14.67
C ASN A 284 -6.71 -18.98 14.64
#